data_AF-A0A7J5Y0W4-F1
#
_entry.id   AF-A0A7J5Y0W4-F1
#
_cell.length_a   1.000
_cell.length_b   1.000
_cell.length_c   1.000
_cell.angle_alpha   90.00
_cell.angle_beta   90.00
_cell.angle_gamma   90.00
#
_symmetry.space_group_name_H-M   'P 1'
#
loop_
_entity.id
_entity.type
_entity.pdbx_description
1 polymer ?
#
loop_
_entity_poly.entity_id
_entity_poly.type
_entity_poly.pdbx_seq_one_letter_code
_entity_poly.pdbx_strand_id
1 'polypeptide(L)'
;MATVKDHNFVPQVSSEALSNIRTIAGLNKETFFVESYEQKLELPFISAIKKANIHGLCFGFSQCVLFMAYAASFRYGGYLVSSEGLLYTYVFRVILAVVMSGTAMGKASSFTPDYAKAKIAAAQFFKLLDRIPKISTSHAVGEKWDNFKGEIQFLNCNFTYPTRPDVQVLNGLVVSVKPGQTLAFVGSSGCGKSTSVQLLERFYDPDQGYVLIDGRPSQNVNVPFLRSQIGIVSQEPVLFGCSIAENIQYGNNTCSVSMEEIVEASKKAYLHDFVMTLPQKYETQVGTQGSQLSRGQKQRIAIARAIVRNPKILLLDEATSALDTESEQIVQSALDEARKGRTCIVIAHRLSTIQSADIIAVMSNGAVIEQGTHDTLMAKKGAYFNLIVNIMTSITDPNMSDGFTSAMEEIHNEQLKTCGRSSTRRQSCASPTESLCNTSLKKCKDDEMLFETIQTFKRDLVQTSASLKAERHAVSEMISEIEQKEMQKEDVLQKIEKLKEAQSKRKECNNSVSTQGKQDRLKNLKKARGVFQDQLAMEIRSISGKTKLVKGEKLQFVFRNIHPSDLNSAYIVTLGINQDGSYQIVPVTPCSSVCQSWRASFRRPISYQHLASIRKEFISEARC
;
A
#
# COMPACT_ATOMS: atom_id res chain seq x y z
N MET A 1 29.44 23.24 -5.57
CA MET A 1 29.14 21.94 -4.94
C MET A 1 28.65 22.04 -3.49
N ALA A 2 28.90 23.14 -2.75
CA ALA A 2 28.40 23.31 -1.37
C ALA A 2 26.87 23.50 -1.26
N THR A 3 26.22 24.14 -2.24
CA THR A 3 24.78 24.45 -2.19
C THR A 3 23.83 23.26 -2.28
N VAL A 4 24.25 22.12 -2.85
CA VAL A 4 23.36 20.95 -3.03
C VAL A 4 23.19 20.16 -1.73
N LYS A 5 24.15 20.23 -0.79
CA LYS A 5 24.05 19.52 0.50
C LYS A 5 23.03 20.15 1.45
N ASP A 6 22.86 21.47 1.41
CA ASP A 6 21.95 22.17 2.33
C ASP A 6 20.47 22.07 1.91
N HIS A 7 20.18 21.82 0.62
CA HIS A 7 18.81 21.69 0.12
C HIS A 7 18.14 20.36 0.45
N ASN A 8 18.86 19.33 0.87
CA ASN A 8 18.28 18.00 1.12
C ASN A 8 17.47 17.92 2.43
N PHE A 9 17.67 18.87 3.36
CA PHE A 9 16.97 18.88 4.64
C PHE A 9 15.51 19.34 4.56
N VAL A 10 15.16 20.16 3.56
CA VAL A 10 13.79 20.68 3.37
C VAL A 10 12.85 19.59 2.82
N PRO A 11 13.19 18.87 1.73
CA PRO A 11 12.40 17.74 1.25
C PRO A 11 12.29 16.63 2.29
N GLN A 12 13.32 16.44 3.12
CA GLN A 12 13.30 15.42 4.17
C GLN A 12 12.23 15.72 5.22
N VAL A 13 12.16 16.95 5.74
CA VAL A 13 11.10 17.36 6.71
C VAL A 13 9.71 17.26 6.09
N SER A 14 9.55 17.70 4.84
CA SER A 14 8.26 17.59 4.15
C SER A 14 7.87 16.12 3.91
N SER A 15 8.81 15.29 3.47
CA SER A 15 8.57 13.86 3.25
C SER A 15 8.22 13.15 4.56
N GLU A 16 8.97 13.40 5.63
CA GLU A 16 8.70 12.83 6.95
C GLU A 16 7.32 13.25 7.47
N ALA A 17 6.96 14.53 7.30
CA ALA A 17 5.67 15.04 7.73
C ALA A 17 4.50 14.48 6.92
N LEU A 18 4.65 14.37 5.60
CA LEU A 18 3.61 13.84 4.72
C LEU A 18 3.45 12.33 4.88
N SER A 19 4.54 11.58 5.03
CA SER A 19 4.50 10.14 5.28
C SER A 19 3.83 9.81 6.62
N ASN A 20 3.94 10.70 7.62
CA ASN A 20 3.43 10.47 8.98
C ASN A 20 2.31 11.47 9.38
N ILE A 21 1.54 11.97 8.40
CA ILE A 21 0.56 13.05 8.63
C ILE A 21 -0.49 12.70 9.70
N ARG A 22 -0.91 11.44 9.78
CA ARG A 22 -1.86 10.95 10.81
C ARG A 22 -1.27 11.04 12.21
N THR A 23 0.02 10.72 12.36
CA THR A 23 0.74 10.80 13.64
C THR A 23 0.90 12.25 14.08
N ILE A 24 1.24 13.14 13.16
CA ILE A 24 1.40 14.58 13.45
C ILE A 24 0.07 15.19 13.88
N ALA A 25 -1.02 14.87 13.16
CA ALA A 25 -2.36 15.31 13.51
C ALA A 25 -2.83 14.74 14.85
N GLY A 26 -2.55 13.45 15.12
CA GLY A 26 -2.85 12.82 16.41
C GLY A 26 -2.09 13.43 17.59
N LEU A 27 -0.89 13.97 17.34
CA LEU A 27 -0.08 14.67 18.34
C LEU A 27 -0.31 16.19 18.37
N ASN A 28 -1.15 16.73 17.47
CA ASN A 28 -1.41 18.17 17.30
C ASN A 28 -0.10 18.99 17.16
N LYS A 29 0.82 18.52 16.31
CA LYS A 29 2.16 19.11 16.09
C LYS A 29 2.34 19.71 14.69
N GLU A 30 1.26 20.02 13.98
CA GLU A 30 1.29 20.58 12.63
C GLU A 30 2.07 21.90 12.58
N THR A 31 1.82 22.79 13.54
CA THR A 31 2.49 24.10 13.62
C THR A 31 4.00 23.95 13.80
N PHE A 32 4.44 23.01 14.64
CA PHE A 32 5.87 22.73 14.84
C PHE A 32 6.57 22.31 13.54
N PHE A 33 5.94 21.45 12.74
CA PHE A 33 6.50 21.03 11.45
C PHE A 33 6.49 22.16 10.41
N VAL A 34 5.46 23.02 10.40
CA VAL A 34 5.41 24.21 9.54
C VAL A 34 6.54 25.19 9.89
N GLU A 35 6.69 25.53 11.17
CA GLU A 35 7.75 26.43 11.63
C GLU A 35 9.15 25.85 11.33
N SER A 36 9.35 24.56 11.58
CA SER A 36 10.62 23.88 11.25
C SER A 36 10.92 23.91 9.74
N TYR A 37 9.88 23.77 8.91
CA TYR A 37 10.00 23.86 7.45
C TYR A 37 10.34 25.29 7.00
N GLU A 38 9.68 26.30 7.56
CA GLU A 38 9.96 27.72 7.28
C GLU A 38 11.38 28.11 7.67
N GLN A 39 11.85 27.72 8.85
CA GLN A 39 13.22 27.95 9.30
C GLN A 39 14.25 27.34 8.34
N LYS A 40 13.99 26.11 7.86
CA LYS A 40 14.89 25.44 6.90
C LYS A 40 14.82 26.03 5.50
N LEU A 41 13.74 26.75 5.13
CA LEU A 41 13.59 27.43 3.84
C LEU A 41 14.32 28.78 3.76
N GLU A 42 14.61 29.42 4.90
CA GLU A 42 15.22 30.75 4.93
C GLU A 42 16.59 30.79 4.22
N LEU A 43 17.45 29.81 4.49
CA LEU A 43 18.78 29.70 3.86
C LEU A 43 18.71 29.47 2.34
N PRO A 44 17.92 28.51 1.82
CA PRO A 44 17.61 28.40 0.39
C PRO A 44 17.08 29.68 -0.23
N PHE A 45 16.18 30.39 0.45
CA PHE A 45 15.56 31.61 -0.05
C PHE A 45 16.58 32.75 -0.24
N ILE A 46 17.39 33.02 0.78
CA ILE A 46 18.46 34.04 0.70
C ILE A 46 19.48 33.66 -0.39
N SER A 47 19.83 32.37 -0.49
CA SER A 47 20.73 31.87 -1.52
C SER A 47 20.14 32.02 -2.93
N ALA A 48 18.84 31.81 -3.09
CA ALA A 48 18.14 31.98 -4.36
C ALA A 48 18.13 33.45 -4.80
N ILE A 49 17.90 34.41 -3.88
CA ILE A 49 17.97 35.85 -4.18
C ILE A 49 19.37 36.24 -4.65
N LYS A 50 20.42 35.82 -3.92
CA LYS A 50 21.82 36.09 -4.32
C LYS A 50 22.12 35.52 -5.70
N LYS A 51 21.66 34.29 -5.97
CA LYS A 51 21.83 33.63 -7.26
C LYS A 51 21.09 34.34 -8.39
N ALA A 52 19.88 34.84 -8.13
CA ALA A 52 19.07 35.59 -9.09
C ALA A 52 19.78 36.88 -9.52
N ASN A 53 20.35 37.63 -8.58
CA ASN A 53 21.11 38.85 -8.88
C ASN A 53 22.35 38.55 -9.75
N ILE A 54 23.10 37.49 -9.41
CA ILE A 54 24.26 37.07 -10.20
C ILE A 54 23.83 36.64 -11.61
N HIS A 55 22.76 35.84 -11.73
CA HIS A 55 22.23 35.44 -13.04
C HIS A 55 21.74 36.63 -13.85
N GLY A 56 21.03 37.57 -13.23
CA GLY A 56 20.56 38.79 -13.88
C GLY A 56 21.72 39.63 -14.42
N LEU A 57 22.77 39.82 -13.64
CA LEU A 57 23.97 40.55 -14.06
C LEU A 57 24.72 39.83 -15.19
N CYS A 58 24.93 38.52 -15.09
CA CYS A 58 25.55 37.73 -16.14
C CYS A 58 24.73 37.74 -17.44
N PHE A 59 23.41 37.60 -17.34
CA PHE A 59 22.52 37.64 -18.49
C PHE A 59 22.52 39.03 -19.14
N GLY A 60 22.35 40.09 -18.34
CA GLY A 60 22.40 41.47 -18.83
C GLY A 60 23.73 41.80 -19.51
N PHE A 61 24.85 41.41 -18.91
CA PHE A 61 26.18 41.58 -19.50
C PHE A 61 26.30 40.83 -20.83
N SER A 62 25.84 39.58 -20.90
CA SER A 62 25.89 38.79 -22.14
C SER A 62 25.08 39.41 -23.29
N GLN A 63 23.90 39.99 -22.99
CA GLN A 63 23.08 40.71 -23.97
C GLN A 63 23.72 42.03 -24.38
N CYS A 64 24.31 42.77 -23.43
CA CYS A 64 25.01 44.02 -23.70
C CYS A 64 26.17 43.83 -24.68
N VAL A 65 26.99 42.79 -24.48
CA VAL A 65 28.10 42.45 -25.38
C VAL A 65 27.62 42.23 -26.82
N LEU A 66 26.48 41.58 -27.00
CA LEU A 66 25.89 41.34 -28.32
C LEU A 66 25.44 42.66 -29.01
N PHE A 67 24.80 43.57 -28.27
CA PHE A 67 24.43 44.88 -28.81
C PHE A 67 25.64 45.77 -29.09
N MET A 68 26.68 45.74 -28.24
CA MET A 68 27.93 46.46 -28.48
C MET A 68 28.64 45.96 -29.73
N ALA A 69 28.68 44.64 -29.95
CA ALA A 69 29.25 44.05 -31.15
C ALA A 69 28.49 44.49 -32.42
N TYR A 70 27.16 44.54 -32.38
CA TYR A 70 26.36 45.09 -33.49
C TYR A 70 26.66 46.56 -33.73
N ALA A 71 26.66 47.39 -32.69
CA ALA A 71 26.91 48.81 -32.81
C ALA A 71 28.29 49.10 -33.41
N ALA A 72 29.33 48.40 -32.94
CA ALA A 72 30.68 48.51 -33.47
C ALA A 72 30.76 48.07 -34.94
N SER A 73 30.14 46.94 -35.28
CA SER A 73 30.12 46.39 -36.64
C SER A 73 29.41 47.33 -37.62
N PHE A 74 28.26 47.90 -37.25
CA PHE A 74 27.54 48.85 -38.09
C PHE A 74 28.23 50.21 -38.18
N ARG A 75 28.83 50.70 -37.10
CA ARG A 75 29.58 51.96 -37.12
C ARG A 75 30.77 51.89 -38.07
N TYR A 76 31.55 50.80 -37.97
CA TYR A 76 32.68 50.57 -38.85
C TYR A 76 32.23 50.25 -40.29
N GLY A 77 31.20 49.44 -40.45
CA GLY A 77 30.59 49.14 -41.75
C GLY A 77 30.10 50.40 -42.47
N GLY A 78 29.46 51.33 -41.76
CA GLY A 78 29.04 52.63 -42.32
C GLY A 78 30.23 53.52 -42.71
N TYR A 79 31.32 53.49 -41.93
CA TYR A 79 32.55 54.18 -42.29
C TYR A 79 33.15 53.63 -43.60
N LEU A 80 33.20 52.30 -43.78
CA LEU A 80 33.69 51.64 -45.00
C LEU A 80 32.84 51.97 -46.23
N VAL A 81 31.51 52.02 -46.10
CA VAL A 81 30.62 52.44 -47.20
C VAL A 81 30.92 53.89 -47.62
N SER A 82 31.15 54.78 -46.66
CA SER A 82 31.39 56.21 -46.93
C SER A 82 32.80 56.52 -47.42
N SER A 83 33.82 55.76 -47.02
CA SER A 83 35.23 56.05 -47.32
C SER A 83 35.79 55.23 -48.48
N GLU A 84 35.39 53.96 -48.62
CA GLU A 84 35.91 53.03 -49.62
C GLU A 84 34.90 52.74 -50.75
N GLY A 85 33.68 53.28 -50.68
CA GLY A 85 32.65 53.10 -51.72
C GLY A 85 32.05 51.69 -51.78
N LEU A 86 32.19 50.91 -50.70
CA LEU A 86 31.63 49.56 -50.62
C LEU A 86 30.10 49.58 -50.69
N LEU A 87 29.53 48.60 -51.41
CA LEU A 87 28.09 48.39 -51.45
C LEU A 87 27.57 47.96 -50.06
N TYR A 88 26.57 48.65 -49.55
CA TYR A 88 25.94 48.37 -48.24
C TYR A 88 25.44 46.93 -48.11
N THR A 89 25.09 46.28 -49.23
CA THR A 89 24.64 44.89 -49.29
C THR A 89 25.70 43.91 -48.81
N TYR A 90 26.98 44.14 -49.10
CA TYR A 90 28.08 43.28 -48.65
C TYR A 90 28.33 43.41 -47.16
N VAL A 91 28.33 44.64 -46.64
CA VAL A 91 28.49 44.92 -45.20
C VAL A 91 27.39 44.24 -44.40
N PHE A 92 26.13 44.39 -44.82
CA PHE A 92 25.00 43.76 -44.15
C PHE A 92 25.07 42.23 -44.19
N ARG A 93 25.44 41.66 -45.35
CA ARG A 93 25.58 40.20 -45.53
C ARG A 93 26.65 39.62 -44.61
N VAL A 94 27.82 40.25 -44.49
CA VAL A 94 28.92 39.77 -43.65
C VAL A 94 28.54 39.84 -42.17
N ILE A 95 28.00 40.97 -41.70
CA ILE A 95 27.61 41.15 -40.30
C ILE A 95 26.56 40.10 -39.89
N LEU A 96 25.51 39.93 -40.69
CA LEU A 96 24.47 38.94 -40.41
C LEU A 96 25.02 37.51 -40.44
N ALA A 97 25.82 37.15 -41.45
CA ALA A 97 26.37 35.80 -41.56
C ALA A 97 27.25 35.43 -40.36
N VAL A 98 28.13 36.34 -39.93
CA VAL A 98 29.04 36.10 -38.80
C VAL A 98 28.28 36.01 -37.48
N VAL A 99 27.36 36.93 -37.20
CA VAL A 99 26.63 36.93 -35.92
C VAL A 99 25.64 35.76 -35.84
N MET A 100 24.93 35.44 -36.92
CA MET A 100 24.04 34.27 -36.95
C MET A 100 24.83 32.96 -36.79
N SER A 101 25.99 32.84 -37.41
CA SER A 101 26.84 31.64 -37.27
C SER A 101 27.39 31.50 -35.85
N GLY A 102 27.88 32.59 -35.25
CA GLY A 102 28.39 32.58 -33.88
C GLY A 102 27.31 32.23 -32.85
N THR A 103 26.11 32.80 -32.99
CA THR A 103 24.97 32.48 -32.10
C THR A 103 24.47 31.05 -32.29
N ALA A 104 24.41 30.54 -33.53
CA ALA A 104 24.05 29.14 -33.79
C ALA A 104 25.06 28.17 -33.17
N MET A 105 26.36 28.44 -33.28
CA MET A 105 27.42 27.64 -32.67
C MET A 105 27.34 27.64 -31.14
N GLY A 106 27.11 28.81 -30.52
CA GLY A 106 26.91 28.91 -29.06
C GLY A 106 25.72 28.08 -28.58
N LYS A 107 24.60 28.12 -29.31
CA LYS A 107 23.43 27.26 -29.04
C LYS A 107 23.76 25.79 -29.20
N ALA A 108 24.50 25.40 -30.24
CA ALA A 108 24.91 24.01 -30.43
C ALA A 108 25.81 23.51 -29.27
N SER A 109 26.74 24.34 -28.82
CA SER A 109 27.63 24.02 -27.69
C SER A 109 26.88 23.78 -26.38
N SER A 110 25.69 24.39 -26.20
CA SER A 110 24.87 24.22 -25.00
C SER A 110 24.33 22.81 -24.80
N PHE A 111 24.30 21.98 -25.86
CA PHE A 111 23.88 20.56 -25.80
C PHE A 111 24.98 19.60 -25.34
N THR A 112 26.24 20.04 -25.30
CA THR A 112 27.38 19.22 -24.85
C THR A 112 27.16 18.52 -23.50
N PRO A 113 26.65 19.18 -22.43
CA PRO A 113 26.38 18.49 -21.17
C PRO A 113 25.30 17.41 -21.29
N ASP A 114 24.30 17.58 -22.15
CA ASP A 114 23.25 16.57 -22.34
C ASP A 114 23.77 15.37 -23.11
N TYR A 115 24.65 15.58 -24.09
CA TYR A 115 25.40 14.48 -24.72
C TYR A 115 26.23 13.70 -23.70
N ALA A 116 26.94 14.38 -22.80
CA ALA A 116 27.72 13.73 -21.74
C ALA A 116 26.82 12.91 -20.79
N LYS A 117 25.67 13.46 -20.37
CA LYS A 117 24.69 12.73 -19.55
C LYS A 117 24.12 11.52 -20.29
N ALA A 118 23.75 11.68 -21.57
CA ALA A 118 23.24 10.59 -22.39
C ALA A 118 24.27 9.46 -22.52
N LYS A 119 25.55 9.79 -22.69
CA LYS A 119 26.63 8.81 -22.70
C LYS A 119 26.75 8.03 -21.39
N ILE A 120 26.67 8.71 -20.24
CA ILE A 120 26.72 8.07 -18.92
C ILE A 120 25.49 7.15 -18.71
N ALA A 121 24.29 7.63 -19.06
CA ALA A 121 23.07 6.84 -18.97
C ALA A 121 23.10 5.62 -19.90
N ALA A 122 23.58 5.79 -21.13
CA ALA A 122 23.77 4.71 -22.08
C ALA A 122 24.76 3.68 -21.55
N ALA A 123 25.89 4.10 -20.95
CA ALA A 123 26.85 3.17 -20.36
C ALA A 123 26.22 2.33 -19.22
N GLN A 124 25.37 2.92 -18.37
CA GLN A 124 24.64 2.17 -17.34
C GLN A 124 23.61 1.22 -17.93
N PHE A 125 22.91 1.64 -18.98
CA PHE A 125 21.96 0.81 -19.71
C PHE A 125 22.64 -0.40 -20.37
N PHE A 126 23.75 -0.19 -21.09
CA PHE A 126 24.53 -1.27 -21.69
C PHE A 126 25.13 -2.21 -20.64
N LYS A 127 25.60 -1.67 -19.49
CA LYS A 127 26.04 -2.52 -18.37
C LYS A 127 24.94 -3.46 -17.86
N LEU A 128 23.66 -3.04 -17.90
CA LEU A 128 22.53 -3.89 -17.55
C LEU A 128 22.20 -4.89 -18.67
N LEU A 129 22.22 -4.44 -19.92
CA LEU A 129 21.89 -5.23 -21.10
C LEU A 129 22.92 -6.35 -21.36
N ASP A 130 24.20 -6.05 -21.20
CA ASP A 130 25.32 -6.99 -21.43
C ASP A 130 25.57 -7.92 -20.23
N ARG A 131 24.83 -7.75 -19.12
CA ARG A 131 24.99 -8.58 -17.92
C ARG A 131 24.49 -10.00 -18.19
N ILE A 132 25.40 -10.97 -18.16
CA ILE A 132 25.05 -12.40 -18.22
C ILE A 132 24.72 -12.90 -16.80
N PRO A 133 23.49 -13.39 -16.52
CA PRO A 133 23.15 -13.97 -15.23
C PRO A 133 23.80 -15.34 -15.05
N LYS A 134 24.18 -15.69 -13.80
CA LYS A 134 24.73 -17.02 -13.46
C LYS A 134 23.72 -18.14 -13.79
N ILE A 135 22.45 -17.90 -13.48
CA ILE A 135 21.35 -18.82 -13.74
C ILE A 135 20.63 -18.33 -14.99
N SER A 136 20.78 -19.07 -16.10
CA SER A 136 20.11 -18.75 -17.36
C SER A 136 18.64 -19.18 -17.31
N THR A 137 17.73 -18.29 -17.68
CA THR A 137 16.31 -18.57 -17.87
C THR A 137 15.95 -18.89 -19.32
N SER A 138 16.96 -19.08 -20.19
CA SER A 138 16.73 -19.46 -21.58
C SER A 138 16.09 -20.84 -21.71
N HIS A 139 15.12 -20.98 -22.63
CA HIS A 139 14.45 -22.26 -22.90
C HIS A 139 15.34 -23.31 -23.57
N ALA A 140 16.50 -22.91 -24.11
CA ALA A 140 17.39 -23.75 -24.91
C ALA A 140 18.45 -24.51 -24.09
N VAL A 141 18.70 -24.11 -22.83
CA VAL A 141 19.82 -24.64 -22.03
C VAL A 141 19.31 -25.53 -20.89
N GLY A 142 19.88 -26.72 -20.76
CA GLY A 142 19.58 -27.67 -19.68
C GLY A 142 18.63 -28.79 -20.08
N GLU A 143 18.57 -29.80 -19.23
CA GLU A 143 17.83 -31.04 -19.47
C GLU A 143 16.33 -30.87 -19.19
N LYS A 144 15.52 -31.57 -19.98
CA LYS A 144 14.07 -31.75 -19.80
C LYS A 144 13.78 -33.25 -19.98
N TRP A 145 12.79 -33.77 -19.26
CA TRP A 145 12.38 -35.18 -19.38
C TRP A 145 10.88 -35.33 -19.17
N ASP A 146 10.28 -36.31 -19.83
CA ASP A 146 8.82 -36.44 -19.86
C ASP A 146 8.26 -37.06 -18.58
N ASN A 147 8.99 -38.00 -17.97
CA ASN A 147 8.53 -38.73 -16.78
C ASN A 147 9.00 -38.06 -15.47
N PHE A 148 8.56 -36.82 -15.23
CA PHE A 148 8.88 -36.09 -14.00
C PHE A 148 8.10 -36.66 -12.81
N LYS A 149 8.82 -37.23 -11.82
CA LYS A 149 8.23 -37.88 -10.64
C LYS A 149 8.09 -36.90 -9.47
N GLY A 150 8.99 -35.94 -9.35
CA GLY A 150 9.01 -34.97 -8.27
C GLY A 150 9.68 -35.49 -7.01
N GLU A 151 10.72 -36.32 -7.13
CA GLU A 151 11.60 -36.68 -6.01
C GLU A 151 12.61 -35.54 -5.77
N ILE A 152 12.79 -35.15 -4.51
CA ILE A 152 13.66 -34.02 -4.13
C ILE A 152 14.65 -34.50 -3.08
N GLN A 153 15.94 -34.20 -3.26
CA GLN A 153 16.98 -34.50 -2.27
C GLN A 153 17.92 -33.31 -2.11
N PHE A 154 18.14 -32.86 -0.88
CA PHE A 154 19.20 -31.93 -0.52
C PHE A 154 20.37 -32.74 0.01
N LEU A 155 21.54 -32.58 -0.61
CA LEU A 155 22.76 -33.30 -0.27
C LEU A 155 23.83 -32.33 0.22
N ASN A 156 23.94 -32.22 1.55
CA ASN A 156 24.93 -31.41 2.25
C ASN A 156 25.01 -29.97 1.71
N CYS A 157 23.84 -29.34 1.54
CA CYS A 157 23.78 -28.01 0.94
C CYS A 157 24.26 -26.94 1.92
N ASN A 158 25.27 -26.18 1.50
CA ASN A 158 25.73 -24.97 2.17
C ASN A 158 25.37 -23.77 1.31
N PHE A 159 24.87 -22.69 1.94
CA PHE A 159 24.46 -21.51 1.19
C PHE A 159 24.56 -20.22 1.99
N THR A 160 25.04 -19.18 1.30
CA THR A 160 25.20 -17.81 1.76
C THR A 160 24.57 -16.83 0.76
N TYR A 161 23.76 -15.89 1.23
CA TYR A 161 23.17 -14.89 0.34
C TYR A 161 24.25 -13.93 -0.18
N PRO A 162 24.30 -13.63 -1.50
CA PRO A 162 25.29 -12.71 -2.06
C PRO A 162 25.23 -11.29 -1.47
N THR A 163 24.06 -10.86 -0.99
CA THR A 163 23.84 -9.55 -0.35
C THR A 163 24.47 -9.47 1.05
N ARG A 164 24.69 -10.61 1.71
CA ARG A 164 25.25 -10.71 3.07
C ARG A 164 26.23 -11.90 3.14
N PRO A 165 27.43 -11.76 2.55
CA PRO A 165 28.42 -12.85 2.47
C PRO A 165 28.96 -13.28 3.84
N ASP A 166 28.82 -12.44 4.88
CA ASP A 166 29.35 -12.71 6.22
C ASP A 166 28.49 -13.68 7.04
N VAL A 167 27.27 -14.01 6.58
CA VAL A 167 26.32 -14.85 7.32
C VAL A 167 25.89 -16.03 6.48
N GLN A 168 26.40 -17.21 6.82
CA GLN A 168 25.98 -18.46 6.20
C GLN A 168 24.62 -18.92 6.76
N VAL A 169 23.66 -19.18 5.87
CA VAL A 169 22.27 -19.50 6.24
C VAL A 169 22.01 -21.00 6.28
N LEU A 170 22.52 -21.75 5.30
CA LEU A 170 22.45 -23.21 5.28
C LEU A 170 23.83 -23.81 5.52
N ASN A 171 23.89 -24.82 6.37
CA ASN A 171 25.13 -25.36 6.92
C ASN A 171 25.08 -26.90 6.91
N GLY A 172 25.10 -27.47 5.70
CA GLY A 172 25.04 -28.92 5.50
C GLY A 172 23.61 -29.48 5.55
N LEU A 173 22.67 -28.84 4.84
CA LEU A 173 21.29 -29.32 4.78
C LEU A 173 21.22 -30.69 4.08
N VAL A 174 20.68 -31.69 4.79
CA VAL A 174 20.42 -33.04 4.27
C VAL A 174 18.98 -33.41 4.54
N VAL A 175 18.17 -33.56 3.49
CA VAL A 175 16.78 -34.03 3.59
C VAL A 175 16.28 -34.53 2.24
N SER A 176 15.45 -35.56 2.24
CA SER A 176 14.87 -36.14 1.03
C SER A 176 13.36 -36.27 1.13
N VAL A 177 12.66 -36.06 0.02
CA VAL A 177 11.19 -36.17 -0.11
C VAL A 177 10.87 -37.06 -1.29
N LYS A 178 10.11 -38.14 -1.06
CA LYS A 178 9.70 -39.04 -2.13
C LYS A 178 8.48 -38.49 -2.87
N PRO A 179 8.24 -38.93 -4.12
CA PRO A 179 7.05 -38.57 -4.87
C PRO A 179 5.75 -38.77 -4.08
N GLY A 180 4.92 -37.73 -4.00
CA GLY A 180 3.62 -37.77 -3.32
C GLY A 180 3.66 -37.65 -1.80
N GLN A 181 4.84 -37.55 -1.18
CA GLN A 181 4.98 -37.29 0.25
C GLN A 181 4.98 -35.79 0.55
N THR A 182 4.55 -35.43 1.77
CA THR A 182 4.72 -34.08 2.31
C THR A 182 5.89 -34.02 3.30
N LEU A 183 6.82 -33.11 3.03
CA LEU A 183 7.84 -32.65 3.97
C LEU A 183 7.41 -31.35 4.64
N ALA A 184 7.37 -31.31 5.97
CA ALA A 184 7.22 -30.08 6.74
C ALA A 184 8.58 -29.62 7.30
N PHE A 185 8.98 -28.40 6.95
CA PHE A 185 10.11 -27.71 7.60
C PHE A 185 9.61 -26.93 8.81
N VAL A 186 10.21 -27.19 9.96
CA VAL A 186 9.86 -26.58 11.24
C VAL A 186 11.13 -26.06 11.92
N GLY A 187 11.06 -24.91 12.60
CA GLY A 187 12.20 -24.36 13.33
C GLY A 187 12.09 -22.86 13.54
N SER A 188 13.02 -22.30 14.32
CA SER A 188 13.07 -20.86 14.63
C SER A 188 13.14 -19.97 13.37
N SER A 189 12.79 -18.70 13.51
CA SER A 189 13.01 -17.73 12.43
C SER A 189 14.50 -17.66 12.08
N GLY A 190 14.83 -17.53 10.79
CA GLY A 190 16.20 -17.43 10.31
C GLY A 190 16.98 -18.75 10.18
N CYS A 191 16.40 -19.91 10.48
CA CYS A 191 17.12 -21.20 10.36
C CYS A 191 17.27 -21.75 8.93
N GLY A 192 16.75 -21.05 7.91
CA GLY A 192 16.94 -21.40 6.49
C GLY A 192 15.77 -22.11 5.78
N LYS A 193 14.58 -22.21 6.39
CA LYS A 193 13.39 -22.88 5.81
C LYS A 193 13.01 -22.33 4.41
N SER A 194 12.77 -21.02 4.31
CA SER A 194 12.45 -20.36 3.04
C SER A 194 13.62 -20.39 2.06
N THR A 195 14.86 -20.42 2.56
CA THR A 195 16.05 -20.56 1.74
C THR A 195 16.10 -21.93 1.04
N SER A 196 15.68 -23.01 1.70
CA SER A 196 15.56 -24.34 1.07
C SER A 196 14.59 -24.33 -0.12
N VAL A 197 13.47 -23.62 0.00
CA VAL A 197 12.49 -23.44 -1.08
C VAL A 197 13.08 -22.63 -2.23
N GLN A 198 13.80 -21.55 -1.94
CA GLN A 198 14.45 -20.71 -2.95
C GLN A 198 15.57 -21.44 -3.72
N LEU A 199 16.30 -22.36 -3.07
CA LEU A 199 17.28 -23.23 -3.73
C LEU A 199 16.59 -24.24 -4.66
N LEU A 200 15.45 -24.79 -4.26
CA LEU A 200 14.66 -25.69 -5.09
C LEU A 200 14.06 -24.99 -6.33
N GLU A 201 13.58 -23.75 -6.17
CA GLU A 201 13.15 -22.89 -7.28
C GLU A 201 14.32 -22.39 -8.14
N ARG A 202 15.55 -22.69 -7.71
CA ARG A 202 16.81 -22.27 -8.32
C ARG A 202 16.84 -20.76 -8.55
N PHE A 203 16.43 -19.99 -7.54
CA PHE A 203 16.75 -18.55 -7.48
C PHE A 203 18.21 -18.33 -7.13
N TYR A 204 18.79 -19.28 -6.39
CA TYR A 204 20.19 -19.37 -6.10
C TYR A 204 20.64 -20.83 -6.29
N ASP A 205 21.92 -21.01 -6.61
CA ASP A 205 22.58 -22.32 -6.54
C ASP A 205 23.30 -22.41 -5.17
N PRO A 206 23.38 -23.60 -4.55
CA PRO A 206 24.14 -23.77 -3.31
C PRO A 206 25.64 -23.51 -3.52
N ASP A 207 26.33 -23.03 -2.48
CA ASP A 207 27.79 -22.80 -2.51
C ASP A 207 28.56 -24.14 -2.47
N GLN A 208 28.06 -25.09 -1.69
CA GLN A 208 28.54 -26.47 -1.64
C GLN A 208 27.35 -27.44 -1.53
N GLY A 209 27.56 -28.69 -1.97
CA GLY A 209 26.51 -29.70 -2.02
C GLY A 209 25.62 -29.57 -3.25
N TYR A 210 24.56 -30.39 -3.29
CA TYR A 210 23.68 -30.49 -4.46
C TYR A 210 22.21 -30.59 -4.06
N VAL A 211 21.34 -29.91 -4.82
CA VAL A 211 19.91 -30.17 -4.82
C VAL A 211 19.63 -31.10 -6.00
N LEU A 212 19.19 -32.33 -5.72
CA LEU A 212 18.82 -33.31 -6.74
C LEU A 212 17.30 -33.32 -6.94
N ILE A 213 16.90 -33.43 -8.21
CA ILE A 213 15.51 -33.53 -8.66
C ILE A 213 15.41 -34.76 -9.55
N ASP A 214 14.62 -35.76 -9.15
CA ASP A 214 14.56 -37.09 -9.79
C ASP A 214 15.97 -37.71 -9.99
N GLY A 215 16.86 -37.50 -9.01
CA GLY A 215 18.24 -37.99 -9.01
C GLY A 215 19.23 -37.16 -9.85
N ARG A 216 18.79 -36.05 -10.47
CA ARG A 216 19.64 -35.19 -11.29
C ARG A 216 19.96 -33.87 -10.58
N PRO A 217 21.20 -33.34 -10.66
CA PRO A 217 21.52 -32.03 -10.10
C PRO A 217 20.66 -30.92 -10.71
N SER A 218 20.06 -30.07 -9.87
CA SER A 218 19.22 -28.94 -10.29
C SER A 218 19.95 -27.97 -11.23
N GLN A 219 21.29 -27.92 -11.14
CA GLN A 219 22.18 -27.14 -12.00
C GLN A 219 22.07 -27.52 -13.49
N ASN A 220 21.83 -28.80 -13.78
CA ASN A 220 21.75 -29.32 -15.15
C ASN A 220 20.33 -29.20 -15.73
N VAL A 221 19.32 -29.01 -14.88
CA VAL A 221 17.91 -28.95 -15.29
C VAL A 221 17.62 -27.60 -15.96
N ASN A 222 16.82 -27.61 -17.03
CA ASN A 222 16.32 -26.37 -17.63
C ASN A 222 15.43 -25.61 -16.63
N VAL A 223 15.76 -24.35 -16.32
CA VAL A 223 15.07 -23.56 -15.27
C VAL A 223 13.59 -23.31 -15.59
N PRO A 224 13.19 -22.88 -16.80
CA PRO A 224 11.76 -22.78 -17.16
C PRO A 224 10.99 -24.08 -16.98
N PHE A 225 11.56 -25.22 -17.39
CA PHE A 225 10.96 -26.54 -17.21
C PHE A 225 10.86 -26.94 -15.73
N LEU A 226 11.92 -26.73 -14.95
CA LEU A 226 11.89 -26.98 -13.50
C LEU A 226 10.76 -26.20 -12.84
N ARG A 227 10.71 -24.89 -13.08
CA ARG A 227 9.67 -24.04 -12.52
C ARG A 227 8.29 -24.41 -13.04
N SER A 228 8.15 -24.91 -14.27
CA SER A 228 6.86 -25.41 -14.80
C SER A 228 6.28 -26.57 -14.01
N GLN A 229 7.12 -27.37 -13.37
CA GLN A 229 6.71 -28.50 -12.52
C GLN A 229 6.47 -28.11 -11.05
N ILE A 230 6.66 -26.83 -10.69
CA ILE A 230 6.56 -26.30 -9.32
C ILE A 230 5.36 -25.33 -9.22
N GLY A 231 4.46 -25.60 -8.27
CA GLY A 231 3.45 -24.64 -7.81
C GLY A 231 3.90 -23.99 -6.52
N ILE A 232 3.77 -22.67 -6.40
CA ILE A 232 4.12 -21.93 -5.19
C ILE A 232 2.89 -21.19 -4.64
N VAL A 233 2.69 -21.32 -3.33
CA VAL A 233 1.72 -20.55 -2.56
C VAL A 233 2.46 -19.88 -1.41
N SER A 234 2.68 -18.57 -1.56
CA SER A 234 3.41 -17.75 -0.59
C SER A 234 2.50 -17.24 0.53
N GLN A 235 3.11 -16.77 1.61
CA GLN A 235 2.45 -16.16 2.78
C GLN A 235 1.55 -14.97 2.38
N GLU A 236 2.09 -14.05 1.57
CA GLU A 236 1.35 -12.91 1.05
C GLU A 236 1.12 -13.07 -0.47
N PRO A 237 -0.10 -13.42 -0.90
CA PRO A 237 -0.39 -13.68 -2.30
C PRO A 237 -0.45 -12.37 -3.08
N VAL A 238 0.49 -12.18 -4.00
CA VAL A 238 0.48 -11.02 -4.91
C VAL A 238 -0.42 -11.33 -6.10
N LEU A 239 -1.40 -10.43 -6.31
CA LEU A 239 -2.29 -10.41 -7.48
C LEU A 239 -1.90 -9.23 -8.38
N PHE A 240 -1.86 -9.48 -9.68
CA PHE A 240 -1.60 -8.46 -10.69
C PHE A 240 -2.86 -7.63 -10.95
N GLY A 241 -2.66 -6.40 -11.44
CA GLY A 241 -3.71 -5.45 -11.82
C GLY A 241 -4.48 -5.88 -13.08
N CYS A 242 -5.21 -6.99 -12.97
CA CYS A 242 -5.83 -7.77 -14.04
C CYS A 242 -7.13 -8.42 -13.53
N SER A 243 -7.87 -9.11 -14.40
CA SER A 243 -9.06 -9.86 -13.97
C SER A 243 -8.71 -11.07 -13.08
N ILE A 244 -9.70 -11.64 -12.37
CA ILE A 244 -9.52 -12.88 -11.60
C ILE A 244 -9.15 -14.04 -12.54
N ALA A 245 -9.80 -14.15 -13.70
CA ALA A 245 -9.46 -15.17 -14.71
C ALA A 245 -8.01 -15.06 -15.17
N GLU A 246 -7.55 -13.85 -15.51
CA GLU A 246 -6.17 -13.60 -15.94
C GLU A 246 -5.19 -13.96 -14.81
N ASN A 247 -5.48 -13.57 -13.56
CA ASN A 247 -4.67 -13.93 -12.39
C ASN A 247 -4.51 -15.44 -12.22
N ILE A 248 -5.57 -16.21 -12.46
CA ILE A 248 -5.52 -17.67 -12.40
C ILE A 248 -4.76 -18.25 -13.61
N GLN A 249 -5.00 -17.70 -14.81
CA GLN A 249 -4.34 -18.10 -16.05
C GLN A 249 -2.80 -17.94 -15.99
N TYR A 250 -2.28 -16.92 -15.29
CA TYR A 250 -0.84 -16.74 -15.06
C TYR A 250 -0.12 -17.97 -14.46
N GLY A 251 -0.87 -18.92 -13.88
CA GLY A 251 -0.33 -20.18 -13.38
C GLY A 251 0.27 -21.07 -14.46
N ASN A 252 -0.25 -21.01 -15.69
CA ASN A 252 0.25 -21.76 -16.83
C ASN A 252 0.44 -20.85 -18.05
N ASN A 253 1.68 -20.41 -18.27
CA ASN A 253 2.06 -19.59 -19.42
C ASN A 253 2.53 -20.40 -20.63
N THR A 254 2.41 -21.73 -20.61
CA THR A 254 2.86 -22.60 -21.70
C THR A 254 1.76 -22.86 -22.75
N CYS A 255 0.49 -22.78 -22.35
CA CYS A 255 -0.66 -22.88 -23.24
C CYS A 255 -1.72 -21.83 -22.87
N SER A 256 -2.65 -21.56 -23.79
CA SER A 256 -3.85 -20.81 -23.47
C SER A 256 -4.77 -21.69 -22.60
N VAL A 257 -4.86 -21.37 -21.32
CA VAL A 257 -5.77 -22.03 -20.37
C VAL A 257 -7.22 -21.72 -20.75
N SER A 258 -8.06 -22.75 -20.85
CA SER A 258 -9.48 -22.57 -21.17
C SER A 258 -10.25 -22.06 -19.94
N MET A 259 -11.40 -21.41 -20.17
CA MET A 259 -12.23 -20.95 -19.05
C MET A 259 -12.77 -22.12 -18.21
N GLU A 260 -12.93 -23.30 -18.80
CA GLU A 260 -13.36 -24.52 -18.11
C GLU A 260 -12.30 -24.98 -17.09
N GLU A 261 -11.02 -24.95 -17.47
CA GLU A 261 -9.90 -25.27 -16.57
C GLU A 261 -9.79 -24.25 -15.43
N ILE A 262 -9.99 -22.96 -15.73
CA ILE A 262 -10.01 -21.89 -14.72
C ILE A 262 -11.15 -22.12 -13.70
N VAL A 263 -12.35 -22.48 -14.18
CA VAL A 263 -13.49 -22.81 -13.31
C VAL A 263 -13.20 -24.06 -12.48
N GLU A 264 -12.63 -25.11 -13.07
CA GLU A 264 -12.30 -26.34 -12.35
C GLU A 264 -11.27 -26.09 -11.24
N ALA A 265 -10.19 -25.36 -11.53
CA ALA A 265 -9.20 -25.00 -10.53
C ALA A 265 -9.78 -24.09 -9.43
N SER A 266 -10.68 -23.17 -9.79
CA SER A 266 -11.39 -22.34 -8.82
C SER A 266 -12.30 -23.15 -7.90
N LYS A 267 -12.94 -24.21 -8.41
CA LYS A 267 -13.76 -25.13 -7.59
C LYS A 267 -12.88 -25.91 -6.61
N LYS A 268 -11.75 -26.45 -7.08
CA LYS A 268 -10.77 -27.14 -6.22
C LYS A 268 -10.17 -26.23 -5.14
N ALA A 269 -10.06 -24.93 -5.45
CA ALA A 269 -9.60 -23.92 -4.49
C ALA A 269 -10.72 -23.33 -3.61
N TYR A 270 -11.95 -23.87 -3.66
CA TYR A 270 -13.14 -23.34 -2.96
C TYR A 270 -13.38 -21.83 -3.23
N LEU A 271 -13.03 -21.35 -4.42
CA LEU A 271 -13.10 -19.94 -4.81
C LEU A 271 -14.34 -19.63 -5.66
N HIS A 272 -14.83 -20.61 -6.41
CA HIS A 272 -15.86 -20.44 -7.44
C HIS A 272 -17.12 -19.73 -6.93
N ASP A 273 -17.66 -20.18 -5.80
CA ASP A 273 -18.92 -19.65 -5.25
C ASP A 273 -18.77 -18.17 -4.91
N PHE A 274 -17.65 -17.78 -4.29
CA PHE A 274 -17.34 -16.38 -4.03
C PHE A 274 -17.25 -15.56 -5.32
N VAL A 275 -16.52 -16.05 -6.32
CA VAL A 275 -16.37 -15.32 -7.60
C VAL A 275 -17.73 -15.12 -8.26
N MET A 276 -18.64 -16.09 -8.17
CA MET A 276 -19.99 -15.96 -8.71
C MET A 276 -20.86 -14.93 -7.98
N THR A 277 -20.54 -14.57 -6.73
CA THR A 277 -21.22 -13.47 -6.02
C THR A 277 -20.79 -12.07 -6.51
N LEU A 278 -19.66 -11.96 -7.21
CA LEU A 278 -19.15 -10.68 -7.68
C LEU A 278 -19.93 -10.18 -8.92
N PRO A 279 -20.15 -8.86 -9.08
CA PRO A 279 -20.93 -8.30 -10.19
C PRO A 279 -20.40 -8.68 -11.59
N GLN A 280 -19.08 -8.74 -11.74
CA GLN A 280 -18.41 -9.09 -13.01
C GLN A 280 -17.84 -10.51 -13.01
N LYS A 281 -18.15 -11.31 -11.97
CA LYS A 281 -17.66 -12.69 -11.82
C LYS A 281 -16.14 -12.76 -12.05
N TYR A 282 -15.69 -13.65 -12.94
CA TYR A 282 -14.27 -13.85 -13.28
C TYR A 282 -13.60 -12.65 -13.95
N GLU A 283 -14.38 -11.73 -14.55
CA GLU A 283 -13.88 -10.50 -15.17
C GLU A 283 -13.67 -9.37 -14.16
N THR A 284 -13.94 -9.62 -12.87
CA THR A 284 -13.73 -8.63 -11.81
C THR A 284 -12.25 -8.28 -11.72
N GLN A 285 -11.95 -6.98 -11.79
CA GLN A 285 -10.58 -6.45 -11.72
C GLN A 285 -10.05 -6.47 -10.29
N VAL A 286 -8.88 -7.07 -10.10
CA VAL A 286 -8.17 -7.17 -8.81
C VAL A 286 -6.80 -6.48 -8.90
N GLY A 287 -6.16 -6.24 -7.75
CA GLY A 287 -4.85 -5.57 -7.68
C GLY A 287 -4.89 -4.29 -6.86
N THR A 288 -3.85 -3.46 -6.98
CA THR A 288 -3.66 -2.23 -6.18
C THR A 288 -4.73 -1.16 -6.43
N GLN A 289 -5.42 -1.19 -7.57
CA GLN A 289 -6.53 -0.29 -7.91
C GLN A 289 -7.89 -1.02 -8.04
N GLY A 290 -7.93 -2.34 -7.79
CA GLY A 290 -9.12 -3.18 -7.96
C GLY A 290 -9.97 -3.32 -6.69
N SER A 291 -10.97 -4.21 -6.74
CA SER A 291 -11.82 -4.51 -5.58
C SER A 291 -11.00 -5.03 -4.40
N GLN A 292 -11.26 -4.53 -3.19
CA GLN A 292 -10.59 -5.02 -1.98
C GLN A 292 -11.07 -6.44 -1.67
N LEU A 293 -10.24 -7.43 -2.02
CA LEU A 293 -10.43 -8.82 -1.63
C LEU A 293 -9.87 -9.07 -0.23
N SER A 294 -10.54 -9.93 0.53
CA SER A 294 -10.02 -10.42 1.81
C SER A 294 -8.73 -11.22 1.60
N ARG A 295 -7.90 -11.32 2.63
CA ARG A 295 -6.64 -12.10 2.57
C ARG A 295 -6.89 -13.55 2.18
N GLY A 296 -7.91 -14.19 2.76
CA GLY A 296 -8.28 -15.56 2.43
C GLY A 296 -8.77 -15.74 0.98
N GLN A 297 -9.48 -14.75 0.43
CA GLN A 297 -9.88 -14.76 -0.99
C GLN A 297 -8.65 -14.64 -1.91
N LYS A 298 -7.71 -13.73 -1.61
CA LYS A 298 -6.46 -13.62 -2.37
C LYS A 298 -5.65 -14.91 -2.30
N GLN A 299 -5.63 -15.57 -1.15
CA GLN A 299 -4.93 -16.85 -0.96
C GLN A 299 -5.55 -17.96 -1.82
N ARG A 300 -6.89 -18.05 -1.85
CA ARG A 300 -7.59 -19.00 -2.73
C ARG A 300 -7.33 -18.75 -4.21
N ILE A 301 -7.18 -17.49 -4.65
CA ILE A 301 -6.75 -17.16 -6.02
C ILE A 301 -5.34 -17.68 -6.30
N ALA A 302 -4.40 -17.49 -5.37
CA ALA A 302 -3.04 -18.01 -5.50
C ALA A 302 -3.01 -19.56 -5.53
N ILE A 303 -3.86 -20.22 -4.75
CA ILE A 303 -4.03 -21.69 -4.78
C ILE A 303 -4.61 -22.13 -6.12
N ALA A 304 -5.67 -21.49 -6.63
CA ALA A 304 -6.22 -21.79 -7.94
C ALA A 304 -5.17 -21.63 -9.05
N ARG A 305 -4.36 -20.57 -8.98
CA ARG A 305 -3.22 -20.33 -9.89
C ARG A 305 -2.19 -21.46 -9.82
N ALA A 306 -1.88 -21.97 -8.63
CA ALA A 306 -0.99 -23.12 -8.47
C ALA A 306 -1.62 -24.43 -9.00
N ILE A 307 -2.93 -24.63 -8.85
CA ILE A 307 -3.65 -25.83 -9.31
C ILE A 307 -3.75 -25.87 -10.83
N VAL A 308 -4.06 -24.76 -11.51
CA VAL A 308 -4.15 -24.68 -12.98
C VAL A 308 -2.87 -25.15 -13.65
N ARG A 309 -1.72 -24.90 -13.02
CA ARG A 309 -0.41 -25.35 -13.51
C ARG A 309 -0.25 -26.88 -13.51
N ASN A 310 -1.06 -27.58 -12.71
CA ASN A 310 -0.95 -29.01 -12.43
C ASN A 310 0.49 -29.49 -12.12
N PRO A 311 1.17 -28.90 -11.13
CA PRO A 311 2.56 -29.18 -10.84
C PRO A 311 2.74 -30.55 -10.18
N LYS A 312 3.93 -31.14 -10.31
CA LYS A 312 4.33 -32.35 -9.58
C LYS A 312 4.88 -32.05 -8.19
N ILE A 313 5.39 -30.83 -8.00
CA ILE A 313 5.92 -30.32 -6.73
C ILE A 313 5.09 -29.11 -6.30
N LEU A 314 4.61 -29.10 -5.05
CA LEU A 314 3.85 -28.00 -4.45
C LEU A 314 4.62 -27.43 -3.25
N LEU A 315 4.89 -26.12 -3.28
CA LEU A 315 5.60 -25.39 -2.25
C LEU A 315 4.62 -24.47 -1.52
N LEU A 316 4.47 -24.68 -0.21
CA LEU A 316 3.57 -23.92 0.66
C LEU A 316 4.41 -23.17 1.69
N ASP A 317 4.52 -21.85 1.55
CA ASP A 317 5.29 -21.00 2.47
C ASP A 317 4.32 -20.22 3.36
N GLU A 318 4.10 -20.71 4.59
CA GLU A 318 3.23 -20.09 5.60
C GLU A 318 1.83 -19.66 5.07
N ALA A 319 1.26 -20.47 4.17
CA ALA A 319 0.08 -20.10 3.38
C ALA A 319 -1.20 -19.81 4.20
N THR A 320 -1.27 -20.20 5.46
CA THR A 320 -2.40 -19.95 6.39
C THR A 320 -2.10 -18.91 7.45
N SER A 321 -0.89 -18.34 7.45
CA SER A 321 -0.50 -17.35 8.45
C SER A 321 -1.25 -16.04 8.25
N ALA A 322 -1.75 -15.49 9.36
CA ALA A 322 -2.48 -14.22 9.42
C ALA A 322 -3.82 -14.18 8.63
N LEU A 323 -4.51 -15.32 8.57
CA LEU A 323 -5.93 -15.44 8.24
C LEU A 323 -6.80 -15.47 9.50
N ASP A 324 -8.04 -15.02 9.36
CA ASP A 324 -9.12 -15.26 10.33
C ASP A 324 -9.51 -16.74 10.38
N THR A 325 -10.02 -17.20 11.53
CA THR A 325 -10.29 -18.62 11.80
C THR A 325 -11.24 -19.27 10.77
N GLU A 326 -12.27 -18.54 10.32
CA GLU A 326 -13.23 -19.04 9.33
C GLU A 326 -12.57 -19.17 7.95
N SER A 327 -11.91 -18.13 7.46
CA SER A 327 -11.18 -18.18 6.19
C SER A 327 -10.04 -19.19 6.22
N GLU A 328 -9.39 -19.40 7.36
CA GLU A 328 -8.30 -20.37 7.53
C GLU A 328 -8.77 -21.81 7.26
N GLN A 329 -9.94 -22.21 7.78
CA GLN A 329 -10.48 -23.56 7.54
C GLN A 329 -10.75 -23.82 6.06
N ILE A 330 -11.30 -22.83 5.35
CA ILE A 330 -11.60 -22.95 3.92
C ILE A 330 -10.30 -23.00 3.10
N VAL A 331 -9.31 -22.15 3.44
CA VAL A 331 -8.00 -22.15 2.79
C VAL A 331 -7.26 -23.46 3.05
N GLN A 332 -7.30 -23.99 4.28
CA GLN A 332 -6.68 -25.27 4.61
C GLN A 332 -7.31 -26.41 3.79
N SER A 333 -8.63 -26.44 3.67
CA SER A 333 -9.33 -27.42 2.82
C SER A 333 -8.89 -27.33 1.35
N ALA A 334 -8.73 -26.11 0.83
CA ALA A 334 -8.19 -25.88 -0.52
C ALA A 334 -6.74 -26.36 -0.67
N LEU A 335 -5.90 -26.17 0.36
CA LEU A 335 -4.52 -26.65 0.37
C LEU A 335 -4.44 -28.18 0.42
N ASP A 336 -5.30 -28.82 1.20
CA ASP A 336 -5.34 -30.29 1.30
C ASP A 336 -5.77 -30.93 -0.03
N GLU A 337 -6.75 -30.34 -0.74
CA GLU A 337 -7.09 -30.75 -2.12
C GLU A 337 -5.92 -30.51 -3.10
N ALA A 338 -5.21 -29.38 -2.97
CA ALA A 338 -4.05 -29.08 -3.80
C ALA A 338 -2.88 -30.07 -3.57
N ARG A 339 -2.72 -30.60 -2.36
CA ARG A 339 -1.64 -31.54 -1.99
C ARG A 339 -1.82 -32.94 -2.57
N LYS A 340 -3.06 -33.38 -2.79
CA LYS A 340 -3.35 -34.75 -3.26
C LYS A 340 -2.60 -35.09 -4.55
N GLY A 341 -1.81 -36.17 -4.51
CA GLY A 341 -1.07 -36.68 -5.67
C GLY A 341 0.15 -35.87 -6.07
N ARG A 342 0.65 -34.97 -5.22
CA ARG A 342 1.82 -34.11 -5.47
C ARG A 342 2.85 -34.24 -4.36
N THR A 343 4.14 -34.12 -4.69
CA THR A 343 5.18 -33.95 -3.67
C THR A 343 5.02 -32.57 -3.07
N CYS A 344 4.94 -32.47 -1.74
CA CYS A 344 4.69 -31.19 -1.09
C CYS A 344 5.83 -30.83 -0.12
N ILE A 345 6.27 -29.58 -0.16
CA ILE A 345 7.14 -29.00 0.87
C ILE A 345 6.38 -27.86 1.52
N VAL A 346 6.23 -27.93 2.84
CA VAL A 346 5.50 -26.96 3.63
C VAL A 346 6.43 -26.32 4.65
N ILE A 347 6.49 -25.00 4.67
CA ILE A 347 7.09 -24.24 5.77
C ILE A 347 5.96 -23.98 6.76
N ALA A 348 5.98 -24.73 7.85
CA ALA A 348 4.83 -24.83 8.73
C ALA A 348 5.08 -24.08 10.04
N HIS A 349 4.13 -23.20 10.38
CA HIS A 349 4.02 -22.52 11.67
C HIS A 349 2.76 -22.91 12.45
N ARG A 350 1.82 -23.63 11.81
CA ARG A 350 0.58 -24.13 12.41
C ARG A 350 0.68 -25.61 12.74
N LEU A 351 0.26 -25.99 13.94
CA LEU A 351 0.31 -27.38 14.42
C LEU A 351 -0.46 -28.36 13.53
N SER A 352 -1.64 -27.98 13.05
CA SER A 352 -2.48 -28.82 12.18
C SER A 352 -1.77 -29.21 10.87
N THR A 353 -1.05 -28.27 10.26
CA THR A 353 -0.29 -28.51 9.03
C THR A 353 0.97 -29.34 9.28
N ILE A 354 1.57 -29.22 10.47
CA ILE A 354 2.73 -30.02 10.88
C ILE A 354 2.32 -31.48 11.15
N GLN A 355 1.22 -31.70 11.88
CA GLN A 355 0.74 -33.02 12.26
C GLN A 355 0.37 -33.91 11.07
N SER A 356 -0.15 -33.31 10.00
CA SER A 356 -0.55 -34.01 8.77
C SER A 356 0.60 -34.30 7.80
N ALA A 357 1.85 -33.97 8.15
CA ALA A 357 3.00 -34.21 7.28
C ALA A 357 3.56 -35.63 7.43
N ASP A 358 3.90 -36.26 6.31
CA ASP A 358 4.54 -37.59 6.29
C ASP A 358 5.94 -37.56 6.90
N ILE A 359 6.67 -36.47 6.67
CA ILE A 359 8.02 -36.24 7.17
C ILE A 359 8.08 -34.84 7.75
N ILE A 360 8.56 -34.71 8.97
CA ILE A 360 8.85 -33.44 9.63
C ILE A 360 10.37 -33.33 9.74
N ALA A 361 10.94 -32.24 9.24
CA ALA A 361 12.35 -31.89 9.38
C ALA A 361 12.49 -30.64 10.25
N VAL A 362 13.05 -30.82 11.45
CA VAL A 362 13.34 -29.72 12.37
C VAL A 362 14.70 -29.12 12.03
N MET A 363 14.70 -27.85 11.67
CA MET A 363 15.89 -27.10 11.26
C MET A 363 16.40 -26.19 12.38
N SER A 364 17.71 -26.22 12.62
CA SER A 364 18.41 -25.29 13.50
C SER A 364 19.78 -24.95 12.91
N ASN A 365 20.16 -23.67 12.96
CA ASN A 365 21.45 -23.17 12.45
C ASN A 365 21.80 -23.65 11.02
N GLY A 366 20.81 -23.77 10.14
CA GLY A 366 21.01 -24.16 8.75
C GLY A 366 21.14 -25.67 8.48
N ALA A 367 20.96 -26.52 9.50
CA ALA A 367 21.02 -27.99 9.39
C ALA A 367 19.73 -28.65 9.93
N VAL A 368 19.46 -29.88 9.51
CA VAL A 368 18.38 -30.71 10.09
C VAL A 368 18.90 -31.38 11.36
N ILE A 369 18.25 -31.12 12.49
CA ILE A 369 18.62 -31.72 13.79
C ILE A 369 17.77 -32.95 14.13
N GLU A 370 16.51 -32.96 13.70
CA GLU A 370 15.57 -34.06 13.94
C GLU A 370 14.72 -34.28 12.69
N GLN A 371 14.46 -35.55 12.38
CA GLN A 371 13.59 -35.95 11.28
C GLN A 371 12.76 -37.16 11.69
N GLY A 372 11.48 -37.18 11.30
CA GLY A 372 10.57 -38.30 11.58
C GLY A 372 9.10 -37.94 11.33
N THR A 373 8.21 -38.86 11.69
CA THR A 373 6.76 -38.59 11.76
C THR A 373 6.42 -37.88 13.07
N HIS A 374 5.23 -37.28 13.15
CA HIS A 374 4.73 -36.60 14.35
C HIS A 374 4.93 -37.43 15.62
N ASP A 375 4.43 -38.67 15.62
CA ASP A 375 4.44 -39.54 16.80
C ASP A 375 5.87 -39.90 17.22
N THR A 376 6.75 -40.16 16.24
CA THR A 376 8.16 -40.52 16.53
C THR A 376 8.93 -39.35 17.15
N LEU A 377 8.67 -38.12 16.70
CA LEU A 377 9.33 -36.93 17.22
C LEU A 377 8.76 -36.51 18.59
N MET A 378 7.45 -36.70 18.81
CA MET A 378 6.83 -36.50 20.12
C MET A 378 7.37 -37.48 21.17
N ALA A 379 7.57 -38.75 20.80
CA ALA A 379 8.14 -39.76 21.69
C ALA A 379 9.61 -39.47 22.07
N LYS A 380 10.39 -38.87 21.16
CA LYS A 380 11.79 -38.50 21.41
C LYS A 380 11.96 -37.37 22.44
N LYS A 381 10.91 -36.57 22.70
CA LYS A 381 10.94 -35.40 23.61
C LYS A 381 12.11 -34.44 23.33
N GLY A 382 12.45 -34.27 22.05
CA GLY A 382 13.56 -33.43 21.60
C GLY A 382 13.15 -32.00 21.25
N ALA A 383 13.87 -31.38 20.31
CA ALA A 383 13.63 -30.03 19.83
C ALA A 383 12.22 -29.87 19.23
N TYR A 384 11.73 -30.88 18.49
CA TYR A 384 10.36 -30.87 17.99
C TYR A 384 9.32 -30.77 19.10
N PHE A 385 9.46 -31.61 20.14
CA PHE A 385 8.54 -31.65 21.27
C PHE A 385 8.49 -30.31 22.00
N ASN A 386 9.65 -29.71 22.28
CA ASN A 386 9.72 -28.38 22.91
C ASN A 386 9.04 -27.31 22.07
N LEU A 387 9.19 -27.36 20.75
CA LEU A 387 8.52 -26.43 19.84
C LEU A 387 7.00 -26.62 19.86
N ILE A 388 6.50 -27.86 19.87
CA ILE A 388 5.06 -28.14 19.98
C ILE A 388 4.49 -27.69 21.33
N VAL A 389 5.19 -27.97 22.43
CA VAL A 389 4.79 -27.51 23.77
C VAL A 389 4.70 -25.99 23.79
N ASN A 390 5.71 -25.28 23.27
CA ASN A 390 5.70 -23.83 23.20
C ASN A 390 4.54 -23.28 22.36
N ILE A 391 4.22 -23.94 21.24
CA ILE A 391 3.05 -23.57 20.42
C ILE A 391 1.76 -23.81 21.21
N MET A 392 1.61 -24.94 21.90
CA MET A 392 0.42 -25.24 22.73
C MET A 392 0.25 -24.26 23.89
N THR A 393 1.35 -23.93 24.59
CA THR A 393 1.33 -22.94 25.67
C THR A 393 1.07 -21.52 25.16
N SER A 394 1.36 -21.22 23.89
CA SER A 394 1.01 -19.92 23.29
C SER A 394 -0.47 -19.82 22.87
N ILE A 395 -1.15 -20.95 22.69
CA ILE A 395 -2.58 -21.04 22.32
C ILE A 395 -3.48 -21.03 23.57
N THR A 396 -2.95 -21.38 24.74
CA THR A 396 -3.64 -21.30 26.04
C THR A 396 -3.20 -20.01 26.76
N ASP A 397 -4.15 -19.18 27.20
CA ASP A 397 -3.97 -17.79 27.64
C ASP A 397 -2.79 -17.48 28.60
N PRO A 398 -2.29 -16.21 28.65
CA PRO A 398 -1.07 -15.77 29.37
C PRO A 398 -1.12 -15.78 30.91
N ASN A 399 -2.21 -16.23 31.53
CA ASN A 399 -2.48 -16.08 32.96
C ASN A 399 -2.48 -17.40 33.75
N MET A 400 -1.88 -18.46 33.19
CA MET A 400 -1.83 -19.77 33.85
C MET A 400 -0.39 -20.25 34.05
N SER A 401 0.45 -19.42 34.68
CA SER A 401 1.83 -19.79 35.01
C SER A 401 2.00 -20.53 36.34
N ASP A 402 1.02 -20.53 37.24
CA ASP A 402 1.29 -20.95 38.63
C ASP A 402 1.26 -22.48 38.84
N GLY A 403 0.71 -23.24 37.89
CA GLY A 403 0.72 -24.70 37.94
C GLY A 403 1.97 -25.36 37.32
N PHE A 404 2.64 -24.67 36.38
CA PHE A 404 3.68 -25.28 35.54
C PHE A 404 5.09 -25.00 36.04
N THR A 405 5.34 -23.86 36.69
CA THR A 405 6.59 -23.59 37.43
C THR A 405 6.81 -24.61 38.54
N SER A 406 5.73 -25.01 39.23
CA SER A 406 5.76 -26.03 40.29
C SER A 406 6.20 -27.41 39.78
N ALA A 407 5.74 -27.80 38.59
CA ALA A 407 6.13 -29.08 37.97
C ALA A 407 7.55 -29.05 37.37
N MET A 408 8.00 -27.90 36.87
CA MET A 408 9.38 -27.73 36.40
C MET A 408 10.39 -27.66 37.56
N GLU A 409 10.02 -27.08 38.70
CA GLU A 409 10.83 -27.12 39.93
C GLU A 409 10.92 -28.53 40.52
N GLU A 410 9.88 -29.36 40.41
CA GLU A 410 9.94 -30.77 40.82
C GLU A 410 10.88 -31.60 39.93
N ILE A 411 10.83 -31.41 38.60
CA ILE A 411 11.72 -32.11 37.66
C ILE A 411 13.17 -31.62 37.81
N HIS A 412 13.39 -30.32 38.04
CA HIS A 412 14.71 -29.76 38.30
C HIS A 412 15.28 -30.22 39.66
N ASN A 413 14.44 -30.30 40.71
CA ASN A 413 14.85 -30.80 42.02
C ASN A 413 15.08 -32.32 42.05
N GLU A 414 14.40 -33.12 41.23
CA GLU A 414 14.71 -34.55 41.07
C GLU A 414 16.07 -34.78 40.38
N GLN A 415 16.42 -33.95 39.40
CA GLN A 415 17.74 -33.99 38.74
C GLN A 415 18.88 -33.49 39.67
N LEU A 416 18.60 -32.56 40.58
CA LEU A 416 19.56 -32.13 41.61
C LEU A 416 19.74 -33.19 42.73
N LYS A 417 18.69 -33.92 43.11
CA LYS A 417 18.77 -35.01 44.11
C LYS A 417 19.55 -36.23 43.64
N THR A 418 19.58 -36.49 42.34
CA THR A 418 20.39 -37.56 41.73
C THR A 418 21.88 -37.18 41.63
N CYS A 419 22.20 -35.89 41.60
CA CYS A 419 23.58 -35.39 41.59
C CYS A 419 24.19 -35.21 43.00
N GLY A 420 23.36 -35.08 44.05
CA GLY A 420 23.82 -34.85 45.44
C GLY A 420 24.22 -36.09 46.25
N ARG A 421 24.03 -37.33 45.74
CA ARG A 421 24.46 -38.56 46.42
C ARG A 421 25.88 -38.96 46.04
N SER A 422 26.84 -38.08 46.31
CA SER A 422 28.26 -38.45 46.38
C SER A 422 29.07 -37.40 47.16
N SER A 423 28.85 -37.30 48.48
CA SER A 423 29.95 -37.03 49.42
C SER A 423 29.50 -37.24 50.88
N THR A 424 30.31 -38.04 51.57
CA THR A 424 30.26 -38.44 52.98
C THR A 424 30.82 -37.37 53.93
N ARG A 425 30.15 -37.06 55.05
CA ARG A 425 30.60 -37.21 56.46
C ARG A 425 29.87 -36.27 57.45
N ARG A 426 29.31 -36.88 58.53
CA ARG A 426 29.30 -36.56 60.00
C ARG A 426 29.30 -35.06 60.42
N GLN A 427 28.54 -34.52 61.40
CA GLN A 427 28.30 -34.92 62.81
C GLN A 427 27.32 -33.90 63.47
N SER A 428 26.23 -34.30 64.15
CA SER A 428 25.94 -34.26 65.62
C SER A 428 25.32 -32.99 66.27
N CYS A 429 24.20 -33.24 67.01
CA CYS A 429 23.74 -32.68 68.31
C CYS A 429 22.75 -31.47 68.43
N ALA A 430 21.49 -31.81 68.82
CA ALA A 430 20.64 -31.38 69.96
C ALA A 430 20.25 -29.89 70.27
N SER A 431 18.91 -29.66 70.27
CA SER A 431 17.95 -28.81 71.07
C SER A 431 18.43 -27.74 72.09
N PRO A 432 17.64 -26.67 72.46
CA PRO A 432 16.18 -26.71 72.72
C PRO A 432 15.31 -25.47 72.34
N THR A 433 14.00 -25.77 72.35
CA THR A 433 12.79 -24.98 72.06
C THR A 433 12.25 -24.23 73.27
N GLU A 434 11.95 -22.93 73.13
CA GLU A 434 10.85 -22.24 73.85
C GLU A 434 10.51 -20.82 73.32
N SER A 435 11.28 -20.23 72.39
CA SER A 435 11.01 -18.89 71.85
C SER A 435 10.11 -18.85 70.60
N LEU A 436 9.84 -19.99 69.96
CA LEU A 436 9.19 -20.08 68.64
C LEU A 436 7.65 -20.03 68.66
N CYS A 437 7.01 -20.26 69.80
CA CYS A 437 5.53 -20.31 69.88
C CYS A 437 4.90 -18.91 69.85
N ASN A 438 5.54 -17.91 70.49
CA ASN A 438 5.00 -16.54 70.55
C ASN A 438 5.24 -15.74 69.25
N THR A 439 6.23 -16.10 68.44
CA THR A 439 6.47 -15.48 67.13
C THR A 439 5.47 -15.96 66.08
N SER A 440 4.94 -17.18 66.23
CA SER A 440 4.00 -17.81 65.30
C SER A 440 2.57 -17.24 65.41
N LEU A 441 2.14 -16.85 66.61
CA LEU A 441 0.83 -16.23 66.86
C LEU A 441 0.72 -14.78 66.39
N LYS A 442 1.84 -14.05 66.32
CA LYS A 442 1.89 -12.69 65.75
C LYS A 442 1.84 -12.73 64.22
N LYS A 443 2.52 -13.70 63.61
CA LYS A 443 2.55 -13.90 62.15
C LYS A 443 1.17 -14.24 61.57
N CYS A 444 0.38 -15.08 62.27
CA CYS A 444 -0.99 -15.40 61.81
C CYS A 444 -1.95 -14.20 61.81
N LYS A 445 -1.80 -13.23 62.73
CA LYS A 445 -2.66 -12.03 62.77
C LYS A 445 -2.30 -11.01 61.70
N ASP A 446 -1.02 -10.92 61.35
CA ASP A 446 -0.55 -10.05 60.28
C ASP A 446 -0.93 -10.61 58.89
N ASP A 447 -0.94 -11.93 58.72
CA ASP A 447 -1.37 -12.59 57.48
C ASP A 447 -2.89 -12.47 57.24
N GLU A 448 -3.71 -12.46 58.29
CA GLU A 448 -5.18 -12.28 58.19
C GLU A 448 -5.55 -10.85 57.74
N MET A 449 -4.84 -9.85 58.27
CA MET A 449 -4.98 -8.44 57.86
C MET A 449 -4.48 -8.20 56.43
N LEU A 450 -3.40 -8.87 56.02
CA LEU A 450 -2.89 -8.82 54.66
C LEU A 450 -3.88 -9.46 53.68
N PHE A 451 -4.53 -10.56 54.07
CA PHE A 451 -5.52 -11.24 53.25
C PHE A 451 -6.78 -10.40 53.05
N GLU A 452 -7.29 -9.72 54.09
CA GLU A 452 -8.39 -8.76 53.93
C GLU A 452 -8.01 -7.58 53.03
N THR A 453 -6.79 -7.05 53.16
CA THR A 453 -6.30 -5.95 52.34
C THR A 453 -6.20 -6.34 50.86
N ILE A 454 -5.70 -7.55 50.58
CA ILE A 454 -5.61 -8.10 49.22
C ILE A 454 -7.01 -8.39 48.64
N GLN A 455 -7.95 -8.90 49.43
CA GLN A 455 -9.34 -9.11 48.99
C GLN A 455 -10.05 -7.80 48.66
N THR A 456 -9.73 -6.74 49.40
CA THR A 456 -10.29 -5.40 49.18
C THR A 456 -9.69 -4.77 47.92
N PHE A 457 -8.37 -4.87 47.74
CA PHE A 457 -7.67 -4.44 46.53
C PHE A 457 -8.14 -5.20 45.28
N LYS A 458 -8.42 -6.51 45.41
CA LYS A 458 -8.96 -7.34 44.31
C LYS A 458 -10.39 -6.93 43.94
N ARG A 459 -11.22 -6.55 44.91
CA ARG A 459 -12.55 -5.98 44.66
C ARG A 459 -12.44 -4.63 43.93
N ASP A 460 -11.55 -3.75 44.37
CA ASP A 460 -11.33 -2.45 43.73
C ASP A 460 -10.82 -2.59 42.29
N LEU A 461 -9.93 -3.56 42.03
CA LEU A 461 -9.43 -3.90 40.68
C LEU A 461 -10.54 -4.43 39.75
N VAL A 462 -11.42 -5.28 40.28
CA VAL A 462 -12.59 -5.77 39.53
C VAL A 462 -13.52 -4.62 39.20
N GLN A 463 -13.73 -3.69 40.14
CA GLN A 463 -14.61 -2.54 39.96
C GLN A 463 -14.03 -1.51 38.97
N THR A 464 -12.72 -1.25 39.01
CA THR A 464 -12.02 -0.42 38.00
C THR A 464 -11.99 -1.10 36.63
N SER A 465 -11.85 -2.42 36.56
CA SER A 465 -11.91 -3.16 35.29
C SER A 465 -13.30 -3.12 34.63
N ALA A 466 -14.37 -3.07 35.44
CA ALA A 466 -15.74 -2.90 34.97
C ALA A 466 -15.98 -1.48 34.44
N SER A 467 -15.44 -0.46 35.12
CA SER A 467 -15.48 0.94 34.67
C SER A 467 -14.73 1.12 33.34
N LEU A 468 -13.55 0.52 33.21
CA LEU A 468 -12.75 0.55 31.97
C LEU A 468 -13.43 -0.23 30.83
N LYS A 469 -14.19 -1.30 31.13
CA LYS A 469 -15.03 -2.00 30.12
C LYS A 469 -16.18 -1.13 29.62
N ALA A 470 -16.80 -0.33 30.49
CA ALA A 470 -17.86 0.60 30.11
C ALA A 470 -17.31 1.74 29.22
N GLU A 471 -16.14 2.29 29.55
CA GLU A 471 -15.45 3.28 28.70
C GLU A 471 -15.02 2.69 27.34
N ARG A 472 -14.57 1.42 27.31
CA ARG A 472 -14.27 0.71 26.06
C ARG A 472 -15.49 0.58 25.14
N HIS A 473 -16.67 0.35 25.72
CA HIS A 473 -17.92 0.28 24.96
C HIS A 473 -18.30 1.65 24.37
N ALA A 474 -18.17 2.73 25.14
CA ALA A 474 -18.42 4.09 24.66
C ALA A 474 -17.44 4.51 23.54
N VAL A 475 -16.17 4.12 23.63
CA VAL A 475 -15.18 4.33 22.57
C VAL A 475 -15.50 3.51 21.32
N SER A 476 -15.97 2.26 21.48
CA SER A 476 -16.41 1.43 20.35
C SER A 476 -17.63 2.01 19.62
N GLU A 477 -18.54 2.67 20.34
CA GLU A 477 -19.72 3.33 19.77
C GLU A 477 -19.34 4.64 19.05
N MET A 478 -18.37 5.40 19.58
CA MET A 478 -17.80 6.55 18.86
C MET A 478 -17.02 6.14 17.60
N ILE A 479 -16.31 5.00 17.64
CA ILE A 479 -15.60 4.47 16.47
C ILE A 479 -16.60 4.04 15.39
N SER A 480 -17.71 3.39 15.75
CA SER A 480 -18.74 3.01 14.77
C SER A 480 -19.45 4.22 14.15
N GLU A 481 -19.67 5.30 14.92
CA GLU A 481 -20.15 6.58 14.37
C GLU A 481 -19.14 7.25 13.42
N ILE A 482 -17.84 7.16 13.73
CA ILE A 482 -16.78 7.68 12.86
C ILE A 482 -16.69 6.85 11.58
N GLU A 483 -16.76 5.52 11.66
CA GLU A 483 -16.79 4.62 10.51
C GLU A 483 -18.03 4.86 9.62
N GLN A 484 -19.20 5.11 10.21
CA GLN A 484 -20.39 5.51 9.45
C GLN A 484 -20.21 6.86 8.74
N LYS A 485 -19.55 7.84 9.38
CA LYS A 485 -19.24 9.14 8.77
C LYS A 485 -18.17 9.03 7.68
N GLU A 486 -17.20 8.13 7.81
CA GLU A 486 -16.21 7.83 6.75
C GLU A 486 -16.84 7.11 5.55
N MET A 487 -17.77 6.18 5.79
CA MET A 487 -18.52 5.50 4.73
C MET A 487 -19.37 6.47 3.90
N GLN A 488 -19.99 7.48 4.54
CA GLN A 488 -20.70 8.55 3.84
C GLN A 488 -19.76 9.46 3.02
N LYS A 489 -18.53 9.69 3.51
CA LYS A 489 -17.50 10.45 2.79
C LYS A 489 -17.00 9.70 1.55
N GLU A 490 -16.87 8.37 1.62
CA GLU A 490 -16.51 7.53 0.47
C GLU A 490 -17.61 7.46 -0.59
N ASP A 491 -18.90 7.40 -0.23
CA ASP A 491 -20.01 7.45 -1.21
C ASP A 491 -20.03 8.79 -1.97
N VAL A 492 -19.71 9.90 -1.28
CA VAL A 492 -19.57 11.23 -1.89
C VAL A 492 -18.35 11.29 -2.83
N LEU A 493 -17.22 10.70 -2.43
CA LEU A 493 -16.02 10.63 -3.28
C LEU A 493 -16.25 9.77 -4.53
N GLN A 494 -16.93 8.62 -4.42
CA GLN A 494 -17.31 7.80 -5.58
C GLN A 494 -18.26 8.53 -6.52
N LYS A 495 -19.22 9.32 -6.00
CA LYS A 495 -20.08 10.18 -6.82
C LYS A 495 -19.28 11.25 -7.57
N ILE A 496 -18.31 11.88 -6.91
CA ILE A 496 -17.43 12.88 -7.52
C ILE A 496 -16.57 12.24 -8.63
N GLU A 497 -16.09 11.03 -8.43
CA GLU A 497 -15.25 10.32 -9.39
C GLU A 497 -16.04 9.84 -10.61
N LYS A 498 -17.25 9.30 -10.41
CA LYS A 498 -18.21 9.01 -11.50
C LYS A 498 -18.57 10.26 -12.30
N LEU A 499 -18.69 11.42 -11.64
CA LEU A 499 -18.91 12.70 -12.32
C LEU A 499 -17.68 13.15 -13.13
N LYS A 500 -16.46 12.91 -12.63
CA LYS A 500 -15.21 13.19 -13.36
C LYS A 500 -15.05 12.27 -14.58
N GLU A 501 -15.35 10.98 -14.47
CA GLU A 501 -15.36 10.05 -15.61
C GLU A 501 -16.40 10.43 -16.65
N ALA A 502 -17.62 10.79 -16.22
CA ALA A 502 -18.66 11.28 -17.12
C ALA A 502 -18.25 12.58 -17.84
N GLN A 503 -17.49 13.45 -17.17
CA GLN A 503 -16.91 14.65 -17.79
C GLN A 503 -15.76 14.31 -18.76
N SER A 504 -14.94 13.31 -18.46
CA SER A 504 -13.86 12.85 -19.34
C SER A 504 -14.41 12.22 -20.63
N LYS A 505 -15.40 11.33 -20.50
CA LYS A 505 -16.11 10.72 -21.65
C LYS A 505 -16.83 11.77 -22.49
N ARG A 506 -17.38 12.83 -21.87
CA ARG A 506 -17.92 14.00 -22.60
C ARG A 506 -16.85 14.82 -23.33
N LYS A 507 -15.62 14.90 -22.81
CA LYS A 507 -14.49 15.58 -23.46
C LYS A 507 -13.95 14.77 -24.65
N GLU A 508 -13.85 13.45 -24.53
CA GLU A 508 -13.45 12.55 -25.62
C GLU A 508 -14.48 12.52 -26.76
N CYS A 509 -15.78 12.52 -26.41
CA CYS A 509 -16.88 12.61 -27.37
C CYS A 509 -16.99 14.01 -28.02
N ASN A 510 -16.40 15.05 -27.40
CA ASN A 510 -16.32 16.41 -27.98
C ASN A 510 -15.11 16.61 -28.91
N ASN A 511 -14.06 15.79 -28.77
CA ASN A 511 -12.85 15.91 -29.60
C ASN A 511 -12.94 15.12 -30.92
N SER A 512 -14.04 14.39 -31.15
CA SER A 512 -14.24 13.51 -32.31
C SER A 512 -15.49 13.88 -33.13
N VAL A 513 -15.69 15.16 -33.48
CA VAL A 513 -16.77 15.52 -34.43
C VAL A 513 -16.34 16.65 -35.37
N SER A 514 -16.48 16.38 -36.68
CA SER A 514 -16.19 17.29 -37.78
C SER A 514 -17.15 18.49 -37.86
N THR A 515 -16.71 19.50 -38.62
CA THR A 515 -17.25 20.86 -38.70
C THR A 515 -18.72 20.98 -39.11
N GLN A 516 -19.33 19.92 -39.68
CA GLN A 516 -20.75 19.87 -40.03
C GLN A 516 -21.68 19.70 -38.80
N GLY A 517 -21.23 18.98 -37.77
CA GLY A 517 -22.05 18.68 -36.57
C GLY A 517 -22.27 19.88 -35.63
N LYS A 518 -21.51 20.96 -35.80
CA LYS A 518 -21.65 22.19 -34.99
C LYS A 518 -22.91 22.99 -35.35
N GLN A 519 -23.38 22.96 -36.60
CA GLN A 519 -24.60 23.67 -37.02
C GLN A 519 -25.88 22.97 -36.57
N ASP A 520 -25.91 21.63 -36.63
CA ASP A 520 -27.05 20.84 -36.13
C ASP A 520 -27.15 20.88 -34.60
N ARG A 521 -26.02 20.95 -33.89
CA ARG A 521 -26.01 21.20 -32.43
C ARG A 521 -26.56 22.57 -32.07
N LEU A 522 -26.33 23.62 -32.86
CA LEU A 522 -26.89 24.95 -32.59
C LEU A 522 -28.42 24.98 -32.79
N LYS A 523 -28.94 24.23 -33.77
CA LYS A 523 -30.38 24.02 -33.97
C LYS A 523 -30.99 23.22 -32.81
N ASN A 524 -30.33 22.15 -32.37
CA ASN A 524 -30.82 21.31 -31.27
C ASN A 524 -30.72 21.99 -29.89
N LEU A 525 -29.71 22.84 -29.66
CA LEU A 525 -29.61 23.69 -28.45
C LEU A 525 -30.68 24.78 -28.42
N LYS A 526 -31.04 25.37 -29.57
CA LYS A 526 -32.18 26.29 -29.66
C LYS A 526 -33.51 25.57 -29.37
N LYS A 527 -33.67 24.32 -29.84
CA LYS A 527 -34.84 23.48 -29.56
C LYS A 527 -34.92 23.06 -28.09
N ALA A 528 -33.80 22.67 -27.48
CA ALA A 528 -33.72 22.30 -26.06
C ALA A 528 -33.90 23.50 -25.11
N ARG A 529 -33.46 24.70 -25.51
CA ARG A 529 -33.73 25.95 -24.79
C ARG A 529 -35.22 26.30 -24.78
N GLY A 530 -35.93 26.04 -25.88
CA GLY A 530 -37.39 26.16 -25.94
C GLY A 530 -38.09 25.19 -24.99
N VAL A 531 -37.71 23.90 -25.04
CA VAL A 531 -38.27 22.87 -24.14
C VAL A 531 -38.02 23.19 -22.67
N PHE A 532 -36.81 23.66 -22.31
CA PHE A 532 -36.50 24.06 -20.93
C PHE A 532 -37.29 25.30 -20.49
N GLN A 533 -37.49 26.29 -21.37
CA GLN A 533 -38.32 27.45 -21.06
C GLN A 533 -39.80 27.08 -20.89
N ASP A 534 -40.30 26.14 -21.69
CA ASP A 534 -41.68 25.64 -21.59
C ASP A 534 -41.88 24.82 -20.31
N GLN A 535 -40.90 23.99 -19.92
CA GLN A 535 -40.94 23.19 -18.69
C GLN A 535 -40.79 24.06 -17.43
N LEU A 536 -39.91 25.07 -17.46
CA LEU A 536 -39.77 26.04 -16.39
C LEU A 536 -41.05 26.89 -16.25
N ALA A 537 -41.67 27.28 -17.36
CA ALA A 537 -42.96 27.98 -17.34
C ALA A 537 -44.10 27.08 -16.79
N MET A 538 -44.05 25.77 -17.05
CA MET A 538 -45.02 24.80 -16.54
C MET A 538 -44.86 24.55 -15.03
N GLU A 539 -43.63 24.45 -14.54
CA GLU A 539 -43.35 24.35 -13.09
C GLU A 539 -43.66 25.66 -12.36
N ILE A 540 -43.34 26.82 -12.94
CA ILE A 540 -43.70 28.12 -12.38
C ILE A 540 -45.23 28.28 -12.30
N ARG A 541 -46.00 27.83 -13.31
CA ARG A 541 -47.48 27.78 -13.26
C ARG A 541 -48.00 26.79 -12.22
N SER A 542 -47.32 25.65 -12.03
CA SER A 542 -47.67 24.66 -11.00
C SER A 542 -47.46 25.19 -9.58
N ILE A 543 -46.38 25.94 -9.36
CA ILE A 543 -46.06 26.59 -8.10
C ILE A 543 -47.01 27.77 -7.85
N SER A 544 -47.24 28.61 -8.86
CA SER A 544 -48.20 29.72 -8.85
C SER A 544 -49.64 29.27 -8.55
N GLY A 545 -50.07 28.11 -9.06
CA GLY A 545 -51.40 27.54 -8.77
C GLY A 545 -51.56 27.03 -7.32
N LYS A 546 -50.44 26.80 -6.61
CA LYS A 546 -50.42 26.31 -5.23
C LYS A 546 -50.20 27.42 -4.20
N THR A 547 -49.61 28.55 -4.59
CA THR A 547 -49.40 29.72 -3.74
C THR A 547 -50.42 30.81 -4.09
N LYS A 548 -51.39 31.08 -3.22
CA LYS A 548 -52.26 32.26 -3.34
C LYS A 548 -51.42 33.53 -3.12
N LEU A 549 -50.92 34.12 -4.21
CA LEU A 549 -50.22 35.40 -4.19
C LEU A 549 -51.24 36.53 -4.35
N VAL A 550 -51.09 37.58 -3.55
CA VAL A 550 -52.00 38.74 -3.58
C VAL A 550 -51.61 39.67 -4.73
N LYS A 551 -52.60 40.27 -5.40
CA LYS A 551 -52.36 41.22 -6.51
C LYS A 551 -51.47 42.37 -6.03
N GLY A 552 -50.31 42.55 -6.68
CA GLY A 552 -49.34 43.61 -6.38
C GLY A 552 -48.02 43.12 -5.79
N GLU A 553 -47.92 41.87 -5.36
CA GLU A 553 -46.68 41.30 -4.82
C GLU A 553 -45.76 40.74 -5.92
N LYS A 554 -44.44 40.87 -5.70
CA LYS A 554 -43.40 40.42 -6.63
C LYS A 554 -42.55 39.32 -5.97
N LEU A 555 -42.41 38.19 -6.65
CA LEU A 555 -41.54 37.08 -6.21
C LEU A 555 -40.21 37.14 -6.96
N GLN A 556 -39.10 37.12 -6.22
CA GLN A 556 -37.76 37.12 -6.79
C GLN A 556 -37.09 35.76 -6.58
N PHE A 557 -36.58 35.20 -7.67
CA PHE A 557 -35.83 33.96 -7.67
C PHE A 557 -34.38 34.25 -8.03
N VAL A 558 -33.46 33.84 -7.16
CA VAL A 558 -32.01 34.04 -7.34
C VAL A 558 -31.40 32.73 -7.84
N PHE A 559 -30.84 32.75 -9.05
CA PHE A 559 -30.15 31.61 -9.63
C PHE A 559 -28.64 31.88 -9.66
N ARG A 560 -27.86 30.98 -9.05
CA ARG A 560 -26.40 30.97 -9.17
C ARG A 560 -25.99 30.10 -10.35
N ASN A 561 -25.06 30.60 -11.17
CA ASN A 561 -24.54 29.82 -12.28
C ASN A 561 -23.60 28.70 -11.79
N ILE A 562 -23.59 27.56 -12.47
CA ILE A 562 -22.97 26.29 -12.02
C ILE A 562 -21.51 26.16 -12.51
N HIS A 563 -20.92 27.22 -13.08
CA HIS A 563 -19.53 27.16 -13.56
C HIS A 563 -18.54 27.57 -12.44
N PRO A 564 -17.56 26.72 -12.07
CA PRO A 564 -16.73 26.91 -10.87
C PRO A 564 -15.69 28.03 -10.94
N SER A 565 -15.64 28.79 -12.04
CA SER A 565 -14.61 29.80 -12.30
C SER A 565 -15.14 31.24 -12.29
N ASP A 566 -16.43 31.47 -11.99
CA ASP A 566 -16.99 32.83 -11.94
C ASP A 566 -17.92 33.01 -10.72
N LEU A 567 -17.34 33.48 -9.61
CA LEU A 567 -18.02 33.63 -8.31
C LEU A 567 -19.02 34.82 -8.26
N ASN A 568 -19.04 35.68 -9.28
CA ASN A 568 -19.84 36.91 -9.28
C ASN A 568 -21.09 36.87 -10.19
N SER A 569 -21.38 35.78 -10.90
CA SER A 569 -22.54 35.71 -11.79
C SER A 569 -23.76 35.04 -11.11
N ALA A 570 -24.45 35.78 -10.23
CA ALA A 570 -25.81 35.45 -9.80
C ALA A 570 -26.81 36.34 -10.54
N TYR A 571 -27.91 35.75 -11.01
CA TYR A 571 -28.97 36.43 -11.76
C TYR A 571 -30.29 36.36 -11.01
N ILE A 572 -31.03 37.47 -10.98
CA ILE A 572 -32.33 37.57 -10.31
C ILE A 572 -33.41 37.61 -11.38
N VAL A 573 -34.39 36.70 -11.28
CA VAL A 573 -35.60 36.69 -12.10
C VAL A 573 -36.76 37.11 -11.22
N THR A 574 -37.46 38.19 -11.59
CA THR A 574 -38.62 38.68 -10.84
C THR A 574 -39.91 38.31 -11.59
N LEU A 575 -40.81 37.63 -10.90
CA LEU A 575 -42.18 37.33 -11.34
C LEU A 575 -43.14 38.30 -10.66
N GLY A 576 -43.89 39.05 -11.46
CA GLY A 576 -44.98 39.92 -10.99
C GLY A 576 -46.32 39.50 -11.58
N ILE A 577 -47.39 39.79 -10.85
CA ILE A 577 -48.78 39.65 -11.31
C ILE A 577 -49.30 41.02 -11.70
N ASN A 578 -49.68 41.20 -12.96
CA ASN A 578 -50.32 42.43 -13.45
C ASN A 578 -51.73 42.57 -12.86
N GLN A 579 -52.30 43.79 -12.87
CA GLN A 579 -53.62 44.06 -12.28
C GLN A 579 -54.74 43.18 -12.87
N ASP A 580 -54.53 42.71 -14.10
CA ASP A 580 -55.43 41.87 -14.90
C ASP A 580 -55.28 40.36 -14.59
N GLY A 581 -54.34 39.99 -13.71
CA GLY A 581 -54.10 38.60 -13.28
C GLY A 581 -53.13 37.80 -14.17
N SER A 582 -52.49 38.42 -15.16
CA SER A 582 -51.47 37.79 -16.00
C SER A 582 -50.06 37.88 -15.38
N TYR A 583 -49.25 36.84 -15.59
CA TYR A 583 -47.87 36.77 -15.08
C TYR A 583 -46.89 37.38 -16.09
N GLN A 584 -46.00 38.26 -15.64
CA GLN A 584 -44.96 38.86 -16.49
C GLN A 584 -43.57 38.62 -15.90
N ILE A 585 -42.63 38.17 -16.75
CA ILE A 585 -41.21 38.01 -16.41
C ILE A 585 -40.47 39.27 -16.86
N VAL A 586 -39.85 39.98 -15.91
CA VAL A 586 -39.09 41.22 -16.15
C VAL A 586 -37.60 40.88 -16.41
N PRO A 587 -36.87 41.62 -17.28
CA PRO A 587 -35.51 41.27 -17.67
C PRO A 587 -34.49 41.27 -16.51
N VAL A 588 -33.47 40.42 -16.70
CA VAL A 588 -32.46 39.98 -15.73
C VAL A 588 -31.47 41.09 -15.36
N THR A 589 -31.31 41.38 -14.07
CA THR A 589 -30.27 42.28 -13.55
C THR A 589 -29.11 41.50 -12.89
N PRO A 590 -27.84 41.85 -13.16
CA PRO A 590 -26.70 41.25 -12.48
C PRO A 590 -26.59 41.74 -11.02
N CYS A 591 -26.32 40.82 -10.09
CA CYS A 591 -26.36 41.05 -8.64
C CYS A 591 -25.33 42.08 -8.11
N SER A 592 -24.38 42.53 -8.94
CA SER A 592 -23.30 43.45 -8.56
C SER A 592 -23.77 44.89 -8.27
N SER A 593 -24.96 45.30 -8.71
CA SER A 593 -25.49 46.65 -8.49
C SER A 593 -26.16 46.86 -7.13
N VAL A 594 -26.42 45.80 -6.36
CA VAL A 594 -27.16 45.85 -5.07
C VAL A 594 -26.23 45.79 -3.85
N CYS A 595 -24.96 45.38 -4.02
CA CYS A 595 -24.06 45.01 -2.93
C CYS A 595 -23.27 46.15 -2.24
N GLN A 596 -23.54 47.44 -2.52
CA GLN A 596 -22.75 48.52 -1.89
C GLN A 596 -23.09 48.80 -0.42
N SER A 597 -24.33 48.57 0.06
CA SER A 597 -24.67 48.85 1.46
C SER A 597 -24.29 47.75 2.47
N TRP A 598 -23.95 46.54 1.99
CA TRP A 598 -23.71 45.38 2.87
C TRP A 598 -22.24 45.15 3.26
N ARG A 599 -21.28 45.87 2.66
CA ARG A 599 -19.84 45.73 2.99
C ARG A 599 -19.44 46.31 4.35
N ALA A 600 -20.27 47.13 4.98
CA ALA A 600 -19.91 47.81 6.22
C ALA A 600 -20.07 46.97 7.50
N SER A 601 -20.91 45.93 7.49
CA SER A 601 -21.23 45.14 8.72
C SER A 601 -20.35 43.91 8.95
N PHE A 602 -19.43 43.56 8.04
CA PHE A 602 -18.63 42.32 8.11
C PHE A 602 -17.22 42.49 8.71
N ARG A 603 -17.02 43.43 9.65
CA ARG A 603 -15.75 43.57 10.39
C ARG A 603 -15.91 43.17 11.86
N ARG A 604 -15.97 41.86 12.14
CA ARG A 604 -15.53 41.17 13.38
C ARG A 604 -15.66 39.64 13.20
N PRO A 605 -14.86 38.81 13.89
CA PRO A 605 -14.81 37.38 13.62
C PRO A 605 -16.03 36.68 14.24
N ILE A 606 -16.71 35.82 13.48
CA ILE A 606 -18.00 35.22 13.86
C ILE A 606 -17.81 33.72 14.12
N SER A 607 -18.30 33.24 15.27
CA SER A 607 -18.40 31.80 15.60
C SER A 607 -19.71 31.19 15.07
N TYR A 608 -19.70 29.87 14.87
CA TYR A 608 -20.79 29.09 14.26
C TYR A 608 -22.16 29.23 14.95
N GLN A 609 -22.20 29.60 16.25
CA GLN A 609 -23.46 29.80 16.98
C GLN A 609 -24.21 31.08 16.57
N HIS A 610 -23.52 32.10 16.04
CA HIS A 610 -24.16 33.34 15.59
C HIS A 610 -24.89 33.17 14.24
N LEU A 611 -24.37 32.32 13.36
CA LEU A 611 -25.01 31.97 12.07
C LEU A 611 -26.29 31.16 12.27
N ALA A 612 -26.39 30.39 13.36
CA ALA A 612 -27.59 29.64 13.71
C ALA A 612 -28.73 30.56 14.22
N SER A 613 -28.40 31.68 14.86
CA SER A 613 -29.40 32.67 15.32
C SER A 613 -30.02 33.44 14.16
N ILE A 614 -29.21 33.88 13.19
CA ILE A 614 -29.68 34.59 11.99
C ILE A 614 -30.58 33.69 11.13
N ARG A 615 -30.28 32.39 11.08
CA ARG A 615 -31.14 31.41 10.38
C ARG A 615 -32.48 31.18 11.08
N LYS A 616 -32.56 31.37 12.40
CA LYS A 616 -33.82 31.28 13.15
C LYS A 616 -34.69 32.52 12.99
N GLU A 617 -34.12 33.73 12.98
CA GLU A 617 -34.87 34.97 12.68
C GLU A 617 -35.41 34.99 11.24
N PHE A 618 -34.61 34.52 10.27
CA PHE A 618 -35.02 34.47 8.85
C PHE A 618 -36.17 33.48 8.58
N ILE A 619 -36.35 32.47 9.45
CA ILE A 619 -37.45 31.50 9.33
C ILE A 619 -38.71 31.98 10.09
N SER A 620 -38.59 32.86 11.09
CA SER A 620 -39.76 33.38 11.82
C SER A 620 -40.47 34.53 11.11
N GLU A 621 -39.76 35.39 10.37
CA GLU A 621 -40.42 36.46 9.58
C GLU A 621 -41.00 35.96 8.25
N ALA A 622 -40.49 34.86 7.69
CA ALA A 622 -41.01 34.26 6.46
C ALA A 622 -42.31 33.43 6.68
N ARG A 623 -42.94 33.52 7.86
CA ARG A 623 -44.17 32.80 8.22
C ARG A 623 -45.34 33.72 8.61
N CYS A 624 -45.26 35.02 8.37
CA CYS A 624 -46.39 35.95 8.50
C CYS A 624 -46.90 36.40 7.12
#